data_AF-A0A830EZX3-F1
#
_entry.id   AF-A0A830EZX3-F1
#
_cell.length_a   1.000
_cell.length_b   1.000
_cell.length_c   1.000
_cell.angle_alpha   90.00
_cell.angle_beta   90.00
_cell.angle_gamma   90.00
#
_symmetry.space_group_name_H-M   'P 1'
#
loop_
_entity.id
_entity.type
_entity.pdbx_description
1 polymer ?
#
loop_
_entity_poly.entity_id
_entity_poly.type
_entity_poly.pdbx_seq_one_letter_code
_entity_poly.pdbx_strand_id
1 'polypeptide(L)'
;MLLEQLPTSGTVAEFGTGDGSFAESINRITRPETLSLVDQCESSEERQAVKRRFSEQGDTVRLRDAEPITVLRETDTDSLDWVYINSFHECKATLAELKESQRAVTDDGYTTGDDYKIVNGVIPAVHQMVRRLCRDMNIEVPRLMVMDMGVPNAFAVGRKGAGVVVVSSELMQLLDNDELEGVIAHELAHIKNRDVITMVVGQSIGMLVGYVAYFAVLFSGERNIGSWLMAMVASSLANALVMVFVLAISRYREYVADADARRAIGTGEPLARALEKISRGAEGRESAVDDSMNALCIFNADKGLFEKLFSTHPPTEKRIQRLRS
;
A
#
# COMPACT_ATOMS: atom_id res chain seq x y z
N MET A 1 8.54 -15.42 -17.47
CA MET A 1 7.23 -14.80 -17.16
C MET A 1 6.28 -15.88 -16.63
N LEU A 2 5.30 -15.55 -15.78
CA LEU A 2 4.35 -16.53 -15.20
C LEU A 2 3.68 -17.43 -16.27
N LEU A 3 3.35 -16.85 -17.43
CA LEU A 3 2.80 -17.55 -18.60
C LEU A 3 3.68 -18.70 -19.13
N GLU A 4 5.00 -18.63 -18.98
CA GLU A 4 5.92 -19.69 -19.45
C GLU A 4 5.90 -20.93 -18.54
N GLN A 5 5.27 -20.83 -17.35
CA GLN A 5 5.11 -21.94 -16.42
C GLN A 5 3.75 -22.63 -16.55
N LEU A 6 2.84 -22.06 -17.35
CA LEU A 6 1.52 -22.66 -17.59
C LEU A 6 1.62 -23.77 -18.64
N PRO A 7 0.68 -24.74 -18.61
CA PRO A 7 0.64 -25.80 -19.61
C PRO A 7 0.62 -25.25 -21.03
N THR A 8 1.49 -25.81 -21.88
CA THR A 8 1.47 -25.59 -23.31
C THR A 8 0.49 -26.55 -23.96
N SER A 9 -0.40 -26.07 -24.85
CA SER A 9 -1.57 -26.80 -25.37
C SER A 9 -2.70 -26.95 -24.34
N GLY A 10 -3.92 -27.25 -24.84
CA GLY A 10 -5.11 -27.48 -24.00
C GLY A 10 -6.27 -26.51 -24.24
N THR A 11 -7.36 -26.73 -23.51
CA THR A 11 -8.56 -25.89 -23.49
C THR A 11 -8.46 -24.85 -22.37
N VAL A 12 -8.43 -23.59 -22.77
CA VAL A 12 -8.12 -22.46 -21.91
C VAL A 12 -9.23 -21.42 -21.99
N ALA A 13 -9.48 -20.73 -20.88
CA ALA A 13 -10.37 -19.57 -20.86
C ALA A 13 -9.71 -18.36 -20.17
N GLU A 14 -9.90 -17.18 -20.77
CA GLU A 14 -9.57 -15.88 -20.18
C GLU A 14 -10.88 -15.13 -19.91
N PHE A 15 -11.11 -14.81 -18.64
CA PHE A 15 -12.25 -14.04 -18.17
C PHE A 15 -11.81 -12.61 -17.89
N GLY A 16 -12.41 -11.62 -18.55
CA GLY A 16 -11.99 -10.21 -18.50
C GLY A 16 -10.86 -9.90 -19.48
N THR A 17 -11.18 -9.99 -20.77
CA THR A 17 -10.23 -9.88 -21.89
C THR A 17 -9.75 -8.45 -22.14
N GLY A 18 -10.53 -7.42 -21.75
CA GLY A 18 -10.20 -6.02 -21.98
C GLY A 18 -9.97 -5.72 -23.47
N ASP A 19 -8.81 -5.18 -23.83
CA ASP A 19 -8.43 -4.91 -25.22
C ASP A 19 -7.93 -6.17 -25.98
N GLY A 20 -7.62 -7.26 -25.28
CA GLY A 20 -7.11 -8.51 -25.84
C GLY A 20 -5.58 -8.56 -26.04
N SER A 21 -4.82 -7.62 -25.48
CA SER A 21 -3.35 -7.66 -25.54
C SER A 21 -2.74 -8.81 -24.72
N PHE A 22 -3.38 -9.17 -23.60
CA PHE A 22 -2.97 -10.31 -22.78
C PHE A 22 -3.31 -11.65 -23.44
N ALA A 23 -4.53 -11.78 -23.99
CA ALA A 23 -4.94 -12.89 -24.84
C ALA A 23 -3.93 -13.20 -25.96
N GLU A 24 -3.33 -12.18 -26.57
CA GLU A 24 -2.30 -12.36 -27.60
C GLU A 24 -1.03 -13.00 -27.03
N SER A 25 -0.65 -12.63 -25.81
CA SER A 25 0.49 -13.22 -25.11
C SER A 25 0.22 -14.68 -24.71
N ILE A 26 -1.00 -14.99 -24.25
CA ILE A 26 -1.44 -16.38 -24.03
C ILE A 26 -1.29 -17.18 -25.32
N ASN A 27 -1.93 -16.73 -26.40
CA ASN A 27 -1.92 -17.48 -27.65
C ASN A 27 -0.51 -17.67 -28.22
N ARG A 28 0.37 -16.67 -28.08
CA ARG A 28 1.76 -16.75 -28.55
C ARG A 28 2.63 -17.71 -27.72
N ILE A 29 2.48 -17.70 -26.39
CA ILE A 29 3.37 -18.39 -25.46
C ILE A 29 2.89 -19.81 -25.18
N THR A 30 1.62 -19.99 -24.80
CA THR A 30 1.09 -21.30 -24.38
C THR A 30 0.51 -22.10 -25.56
N ARG A 31 0.15 -21.42 -26.66
CA ARG A 31 -0.41 -22.02 -27.89
C ARG A 31 -1.53 -23.02 -27.60
N PRO A 32 -2.64 -22.56 -26.98
CA PRO A 32 -3.74 -23.43 -26.60
C PRO A 32 -4.43 -24.04 -27.84
N GLU A 33 -5.08 -25.19 -27.66
CA GLU A 33 -5.93 -25.80 -28.69
C GLU A 33 -7.25 -25.03 -28.83
N THR A 34 -7.75 -24.51 -27.72
CA THR A 34 -8.90 -23.62 -27.69
C THR A 34 -8.69 -22.55 -26.62
N LEU A 35 -8.89 -21.29 -26.99
CA LEU A 35 -8.85 -20.14 -26.09
C LEU A 35 -10.22 -19.44 -26.12
N SER A 36 -10.95 -19.54 -25.02
CA SER A 36 -12.22 -18.81 -24.86
C SER A 36 -11.96 -17.46 -24.21
N LEU A 37 -12.23 -16.38 -24.93
CA LEU A 37 -12.15 -15.01 -24.41
C LEU A 37 -13.56 -14.59 -23.99
N VAL A 38 -13.74 -14.40 -22.69
CA VAL A 38 -15.03 -14.13 -22.08
C VAL A 38 -14.99 -12.77 -21.41
N ASP A 39 -15.77 -11.83 -21.92
CA ASP A 39 -15.85 -10.51 -21.31
C ASP A 39 -17.14 -9.80 -21.70
N GLN A 40 -17.60 -8.91 -20.84
CA GLN A 40 -18.61 -7.93 -21.18
C GLN A 40 -17.89 -6.59 -21.38
N CYS A 41 -17.30 -6.38 -22.56
CA CYS A 41 -16.54 -5.15 -22.83
C CYS A 41 -17.39 -3.91 -22.51
N GLU A 42 -16.86 -3.02 -21.68
CA GLU A 42 -17.53 -1.79 -21.24
C GLU A 42 -17.71 -0.81 -22.42
N SER A 43 -16.76 -0.82 -23.37
CA SER A 43 -16.79 0.04 -24.56
C SER A 43 -16.98 -0.73 -25.88
N SER A 44 -17.62 -0.06 -26.86
CA SER A 44 -17.75 -0.58 -28.23
C SER A 44 -16.40 -0.63 -28.98
N GLU A 45 -15.42 0.16 -28.56
CA GLU A 45 -14.09 0.23 -29.16
C GLU A 45 -13.21 -0.97 -28.77
N GLU A 46 -13.17 -1.34 -27.49
CA GLU A 46 -12.44 -2.53 -27.00
C GLU A 46 -12.96 -3.79 -27.68
N ARG A 47 -14.29 -3.92 -27.75
CA ARG A 47 -14.95 -5.04 -28.44
C ARG A 47 -14.52 -5.15 -29.90
N GLN A 48 -14.39 -4.03 -30.60
CA GLN A 48 -13.91 -4.01 -31.98
C GLN A 48 -12.40 -4.25 -32.08
N ALA A 49 -11.61 -3.86 -31.08
CA ALA A 49 -10.18 -4.12 -31.01
C ALA A 49 -9.92 -5.62 -30.88
N VAL A 50 -10.57 -6.31 -29.93
CA VAL A 50 -10.48 -7.77 -29.75
C VAL A 50 -10.88 -8.50 -31.03
N LYS A 51 -12.04 -8.14 -31.62
CA LYS A 51 -12.51 -8.76 -32.88
C LYS A 51 -11.53 -8.60 -34.03
N ARG A 52 -10.90 -7.43 -34.18
CA ARG A 52 -9.88 -7.18 -35.22
C ARG A 52 -8.58 -7.94 -34.94
N ARG A 53 -8.17 -8.01 -33.67
CA ARG A 53 -6.93 -8.69 -33.26
C ARG A 53 -7.00 -10.20 -33.48
N PHE A 54 -8.18 -10.79 -33.27
CA PHE A 54 -8.39 -12.23 -33.36
C PHE A 54 -9.17 -12.67 -34.62
N SER A 55 -9.41 -11.79 -35.60
CA SER A 55 -10.20 -12.12 -36.80
C SER A 55 -9.60 -13.23 -37.66
N GLU A 56 -8.28 -13.42 -37.62
CA GLU A 56 -7.56 -14.39 -38.44
C GLU A 56 -7.26 -15.71 -37.70
N GLN A 57 -7.62 -15.83 -36.41
CA GLN A 57 -7.24 -16.99 -35.57
C GLN A 57 -8.21 -18.19 -35.62
N GLY A 58 -9.21 -18.14 -36.50
CA GLY A 58 -10.10 -19.27 -36.83
C GLY A 58 -10.83 -19.85 -35.62
N ASP A 59 -10.99 -21.19 -35.59
CA ASP A 59 -11.71 -21.91 -34.52
C ASP A 59 -10.95 -21.99 -33.19
N THR A 60 -9.68 -21.57 -33.17
CA THR A 60 -8.80 -21.62 -31.99
C THR A 60 -9.24 -20.62 -30.93
N VAL A 61 -9.69 -19.42 -31.32
CA VAL A 61 -10.09 -18.36 -30.39
C VAL A 61 -11.60 -18.13 -30.46
N ARG A 62 -12.28 -18.31 -29.33
CA ARG A 62 -13.74 -18.16 -29.23
C ARG A 62 -14.09 -16.95 -28.38
N LEU A 63 -14.75 -15.96 -28.99
CA LEU A 63 -15.20 -14.75 -28.29
C LEU A 63 -16.60 -14.97 -27.71
N ARG A 64 -16.78 -14.72 -26.42
CA ARG A 64 -18.08 -14.72 -25.74
C ARG A 64 -18.32 -13.37 -25.07
N ASP A 65 -19.35 -12.67 -25.56
CA ASP A 65 -19.79 -11.37 -25.06
C ASP A 65 -20.86 -11.57 -23.98
N ALA A 66 -20.41 -11.90 -22.77
CA ALA A 66 -21.27 -12.24 -21.64
C ALA A 66 -20.53 -12.02 -20.31
N GLU A 67 -21.28 -11.90 -19.22
CA GLU A 67 -20.70 -11.79 -17.88
C GLU A 67 -19.86 -13.04 -17.55
N PRO A 68 -18.61 -12.88 -17.07
CA PRO A 68 -17.71 -13.97 -16.71
C PRO A 68 -18.33 -15.05 -15.82
N ILE A 69 -19.01 -14.63 -14.75
CA ILE A 69 -19.65 -15.54 -13.79
C ILE A 69 -20.76 -16.39 -14.42
N THR A 70 -21.48 -15.83 -15.40
CA THR A 70 -22.56 -16.56 -16.09
C THR A 70 -21.97 -17.66 -16.95
N VAL A 71 -20.91 -17.36 -17.70
CA VAL A 71 -20.23 -18.33 -18.54
C VAL A 71 -19.55 -19.42 -17.70
N LEU A 72 -18.93 -19.08 -16.57
CA LEU A 72 -18.33 -20.07 -15.65
C LEU A 72 -19.36 -21.06 -15.09
N ARG A 73 -20.57 -20.58 -14.76
CA ARG A 73 -21.66 -21.44 -14.28
C ARG A 73 -22.20 -22.40 -15.34
N GLU A 74 -22.19 -21.97 -16.60
CA GLU A 74 -22.62 -22.78 -17.75
C GLU A 74 -21.53 -23.73 -18.26
N THR A 75 -20.27 -23.51 -17.87
CA THR A 75 -19.13 -24.34 -18.29
C THR A 75 -19.20 -25.71 -17.60
N ASP A 76 -18.98 -26.79 -18.34
CA ASP A 76 -19.00 -28.14 -17.79
C ASP A 76 -17.88 -28.36 -16.76
N THR A 77 -18.10 -29.26 -15.81
CA THR A 77 -17.09 -29.63 -14.80
C THR A 77 -15.89 -30.31 -15.47
N ASP A 78 -14.67 -30.03 -15.01
CA ASP A 78 -13.42 -30.62 -15.52
C ASP A 78 -13.22 -30.46 -17.04
N SER A 79 -13.63 -29.32 -17.59
CA SER A 79 -13.57 -29.05 -19.04
C SER A 79 -12.46 -28.09 -19.46
N LEU A 80 -11.80 -27.43 -18.50
CA LEU A 80 -10.69 -26.50 -18.75
C LEU A 80 -9.38 -27.04 -18.15
N ASP A 81 -8.31 -27.00 -18.93
CA ASP A 81 -6.97 -27.35 -18.44
C ASP A 81 -6.40 -26.24 -17.55
N TRP A 82 -6.70 -24.99 -17.89
CA TRP A 82 -6.46 -23.86 -17.01
C TRP A 82 -7.31 -22.65 -17.37
N VAL A 83 -7.46 -21.76 -16.40
CA VAL A 83 -8.28 -20.55 -16.52
C VAL A 83 -7.53 -19.34 -15.99
N TYR A 84 -7.71 -18.21 -16.68
CA TYR A 84 -7.23 -16.91 -16.27
C TYR A 84 -8.39 -16.00 -15.89
N ILE A 85 -8.44 -15.52 -14.66
CA ILE A 85 -9.49 -14.63 -14.13
C ILE A 85 -8.94 -13.21 -13.98
N ASN A 86 -9.47 -12.27 -14.75
CA ASN A 86 -9.16 -10.86 -14.76
C ASN A 86 -10.47 -10.04 -14.78
N SER A 87 -11.40 -10.39 -13.88
CA SER A 87 -12.78 -9.90 -13.97
C SER A 87 -12.99 -8.57 -13.24
N PHE A 88 -14.25 -8.16 -13.12
CA PHE A 88 -14.67 -7.00 -12.37
C PHE A 88 -14.00 -7.01 -11.00
N HIS A 89 -13.17 -6.00 -10.77
CA HIS A 89 -12.27 -5.85 -9.63
C HIS A 89 -12.97 -5.70 -8.25
N GLU A 90 -14.18 -6.26 -8.10
CA GLU A 90 -14.95 -6.42 -6.88
C GLU A 90 -14.66 -7.78 -6.22
N CYS A 91 -14.16 -7.75 -4.98
CA CYS A 91 -13.81 -8.96 -4.22
C CYS A 91 -14.92 -10.03 -4.16
N LYS A 92 -16.19 -9.63 -4.12
CA LYS A 92 -17.32 -10.57 -4.06
C LYS A 92 -17.56 -11.26 -5.40
N ALA A 93 -17.38 -10.55 -6.51
CA ALA A 93 -17.52 -11.09 -7.87
C ALA A 93 -16.38 -12.06 -8.16
N THR A 94 -15.13 -11.65 -7.94
CA THR A 94 -13.94 -12.50 -8.12
C THR A 94 -13.99 -13.76 -7.26
N LEU A 95 -14.47 -13.67 -6.00
CA LEU A 95 -14.61 -14.85 -5.13
C LEU A 95 -15.67 -15.83 -5.67
N ALA A 96 -16.75 -15.33 -6.27
CA ALA A 96 -17.76 -16.18 -6.90
C ALA A 96 -17.15 -16.89 -8.12
N GLU A 97 -16.40 -16.16 -8.95
CA GLU A 97 -15.75 -16.72 -10.14
C GLU A 97 -14.68 -17.74 -9.79
N LEU A 98 -13.84 -17.47 -8.77
CA LEU A 98 -12.86 -18.43 -8.28
C LEU A 98 -13.53 -19.74 -7.85
N LYS A 99 -14.65 -19.67 -7.12
CA LYS A 99 -15.40 -20.87 -6.70
C LYS A 99 -15.96 -21.65 -7.88
N GLU A 100 -16.56 -20.97 -8.85
CA GLU A 100 -17.09 -21.65 -10.04
C GLU A 100 -15.96 -22.20 -10.92
N SER A 101 -14.82 -21.52 -10.97
CA SER A 101 -13.65 -21.96 -11.74
C SER A 101 -13.05 -23.25 -11.21
N GLN A 102 -13.08 -23.47 -9.88
CA GLN A 102 -12.63 -24.73 -9.27
C GLN A 102 -13.43 -25.94 -9.72
N ARG A 103 -14.68 -25.74 -10.17
CA ARG A 103 -15.48 -26.80 -10.77
C ARG A 103 -15.16 -26.99 -12.25
N ALA A 104 -14.94 -25.90 -12.97
CA ALA A 104 -14.72 -25.95 -14.42
C ALA A 104 -13.32 -26.47 -14.81
N VAL A 105 -12.31 -26.26 -13.96
CA VAL A 105 -10.93 -26.68 -14.17
C VAL A 105 -10.74 -28.14 -13.74
N THR A 106 -10.00 -28.91 -14.53
CA THR A 106 -9.67 -30.32 -14.24
C THR A 106 -8.92 -30.47 -12.90
N ASP A 107 -8.95 -31.67 -12.31
CA ASP A 107 -8.26 -31.97 -11.04
C ASP A 107 -6.75 -31.60 -11.04
N ASP A 108 -6.07 -31.75 -12.18
CA ASP A 108 -4.65 -31.40 -12.37
C ASP A 108 -4.45 -30.03 -13.04
N GLY A 109 -5.54 -29.28 -13.26
CA GLY A 109 -5.57 -28.02 -13.96
C GLY A 109 -5.22 -26.81 -13.09
N TYR A 110 -5.04 -25.65 -13.74
CA TYR A 110 -4.57 -24.44 -13.06
C TYR A 110 -5.62 -23.31 -13.08
N THR A 111 -5.86 -22.69 -11.93
CA THR A 111 -6.58 -21.41 -11.85
C THR A 111 -5.57 -20.30 -11.58
N THR A 112 -5.49 -19.33 -12.49
CA THR A 112 -4.59 -18.15 -12.42
C THR A 112 -5.38 -16.89 -12.81
N GLY A 113 -4.80 -15.69 -12.73
CA GLY A 113 -5.52 -14.45 -13.08
C GLY A 113 -4.70 -13.16 -12.98
N ASP A 114 -5.08 -12.12 -13.75
CA ASP A 114 -4.56 -10.73 -13.65
C ASP A 114 -5.49 -9.84 -12.84
N ASP A 115 -6.47 -10.39 -12.15
CA ASP A 115 -7.10 -9.64 -11.07
C ASP A 115 -6.03 -9.38 -9.99
N TYR A 116 -4.98 -8.58 -10.27
CA TYR A 116 -4.68 -7.27 -9.68
C TYR A 116 -3.96 -6.30 -10.66
N LYS A 117 -4.48 -6.07 -11.88
CA LYS A 117 -4.15 -4.86 -12.67
C LYS A 117 -5.26 -3.81 -12.61
N ILE A 118 -5.55 -3.34 -11.40
CA ILE A 118 -6.33 -2.12 -11.22
C ILE A 118 -5.34 -0.95 -11.31
N VAL A 119 -5.71 0.15 -11.96
CA VAL A 119 -5.26 1.46 -11.49
C VAL A 119 -5.72 1.52 -10.01
N ASN A 120 -4.84 1.19 -9.05
CA ASN A 120 -5.10 0.81 -7.63
C ASN A 120 -4.87 -0.68 -7.25
N GLY A 121 -4.06 -1.43 -8.01
CA GLY A 121 -3.73 -2.83 -7.76
C GLY A 121 -2.45 -3.04 -6.97
N VAL A 122 -2.53 -3.02 -5.64
CA VAL A 122 -1.77 -3.94 -4.76
C VAL A 122 -2.60 -4.20 -3.51
N ILE A 123 -3.33 -5.31 -3.47
CA ILE A 123 -4.05 -5.70 -2.26
C ILE A 123 -3.83 -7.17 -1.90
N PRO A 124 -3.90 -8.19 -2.78
CA PRO A 124 -3.69 -9.58 -2.30
C PRO A 124 -2.25 -10.07 -2.26
N ALA A 125 -1.40 -9.66 -3.21
CA ALA A 125 0.06 -9.84 -3.06
C ALA A 125 0.56 -9.09 -1.82
N VAL A 126 0.06 -7.87 -1.60
CA VAL A 126 0.40 -7.10 -0.40
C VAL A 126 -0.29 -7.61 0.86
N HIS A 127 -1.51 -8.13 0.83
CA HIS A 127 -2.11 -8.79 1.98
C HIS A 127 -1.37 -10.08 2.30
N GLN A 128 -0.89 -10.84 1.30
CA GLN A 128 -0.09 -12.03 1.53
C GLN A 128 1.27 -11.68 2.11
N MET A 129 1.92 -10.64 1.58
CA MET A 129 3.14 -10.05 2.12
C MET A 129 2.93 -9.56 3.56
N VAL A 130 1.90 -8.77 3.83
CA VAL A 130 1.51 -8.32 5.17
C VAL A 130 1.23 -9.51 6.08
N ARG A 131 0.50 -10.53 5.62
CA ARG A 131 0.24 -11.76 6.41
C ARG A 131 1.52 -12.52 6.73
N ARG A 132 2.45 -12.63 5.77
CA ARG A 132 3.77 -13.24 5.96
C ARG A 132 4.58 -12.44 6.97
N LEU A 133 4.75 -11.14 6.75
CA LEU A 133 5.45 -10.24 7.66
C LEU A 133 4.83 -10.25 9.07
N CYS A 134 3.51 -10.22 9.19
CA CYS A 134 2.83 -10.29 10.49
C CYS A 134 3.12 -11.62 11.22
N ARG A 135 3.19 -12.73 10.49
CA ARG A 135 3.58 -14.04 11.03
C ARG A 135 5.03 -14.01 11.52
N ASP A 136 5.95 -13.50 10.70
CA ASP A 136 7.39 -13.44 11.01
C ASP A 136 7.67 -12.46 12.17
N MET A 137 6.91 -11.38 12.25
CA MET A 137 7.00 -10.38 13.31
C MET A 137 6.20 -10.72 14.57
N ASN A 138 5.40 -11.80 14.54
CA ASN A 138 4.50 -12.26 15.60
C ASN A 138 3.50 -11.18 16.06
N ILE A 139 2.75 -10.63 15.11
CA ILE A 139 1.69 -9.63 15.34
C ILE A 139 0.40 -10.03 14.64
N GLU A 140 -0.72 -9.52 15.13
CA GLU A 140 -2.03 -9.68 14.46
C GLU A 140 -2.06 -8.88 13.16
N VAL A 141 -2.71 -9.45 12.14
CA VAL A 141 -2.80 -8.83 10.81
C VAL A 141 -3.64 -7.55 10.92
N PRO A 142 -3.06 -6.36 10.67
CA PRO A 142 -3.81 -5.12 10.67
C PRO A 142 -4.72 -5.04 9.44
N ARG A 143 -5.73 -4.17 9.50
CA ARG A 143 -6.52 -3.83 8.32
C ARG A 143 -5.63 -3.08 7.34
N LEU A 144 -5.51 -3.56 6.11
CA LEU A 144 -4.84 -2.85 5.04
C LEU A 144 -5.86 -1.98 4.30
N MET A 145 -5.49 -0.75 3.99
CA MET A 145 -6.27 0.18 3.19
C MET A 145 -5.37 0.80 2.11
N VAL A 146 -5.92 0.98 0.92
CA VAL A 146 -5.27 1.69 -0.17
C VAL A 146 -6.07 2.95 -0.46
N MET A 147 -5.38 4.07 -0.64
CA MET A 147 -6.01 5.37 -0.88
C MET A 147 -5.20 6.20 -1.89
N ASP A 148 -5.88 6.92 -2.77
CA ASP A 148 -5.26 7.98 -3.58
C ASP A 148 -4.94 9.17 -2.65
N MET A 149 -3.68 9.58 -2.60
CA MET A 149 -3.22 10.68 -1.74
C MET A 149 -2.62 11.84 -2.55
N GLY A 150 -2.49 11.71 -3.87
CA GLY A 150 -1.74 12.62 -4.74
C GLY A 150 -0.22 12.62 -4.53
N VAL A 151 0.28 11.91 -3.50
CA VAL A 151 1.70 11.83 -3.12
C VAL A 151 2.06 10.42 -2.63
N PRO A 152 3.25 9.88 -2.96
CA PRO A 152 3.70 8.57 -2.48
C PRO A 152 3.84 8.52 -0.96
N ASN A 153 2.94 7.82 -0.26
CA ASN A 153 2.99 7.71 1.20
C ASN A 153 2.50 6.35 1.73
N ALA A 154 2.92 5.99 2.94
CA ALA A 154 2.34 4.91 3.73
C ALA A 154 2.42 5.28 5.22
N PHE A 155 1.44 4.83 6.00
CA PHE A 155 1.47 5.02 7.44
C PHE A 155 0.66 3.95 8.18
N ALA A 156 1.11 3.62 9.38
CA ALA A 156 0.37 2.77 10.30
C ALA A 156 -0.26 3.55 11.47
N VAL A 157 -1.51 3.23 11.77
CA VAL A 157 -2.24 3.75 12.93
C VAL A 157 -2.92 2.64 13.71
N GLY A 158 -3.22 2.92 14.99
CA GLY A 158 -3.96 2.00 15.85
C GLY A 158 -3.11 1.31 16.90
N ARG A 159 -3.68 0.28 17.51
CA ARG A 159 -3.09 -0.44 18.66
C ARG A 159 -2.95 -1.93 18.35
N LYS A 160 -2.24 -2.67 19.21
CA LYS A 160 -2.11 -4.13 19.11
C LYS A 160 -3.50 -4.78 18.98
N GLY A 161 -3.69 -5.54 17.90
CA GLY A 161 -4.94 -6.24 17.54
C GLY A 161 -6.03 -5.38 16.88
N ALA A 162 -5.79 -4.09 16.69
CA ALA A 162 -6.66 -3.18 15.96
C ALA A 162 -5.82 -2.11 15.22
N GLY A 163 -4.82 -2.58 14.47
CA GLY A 163 -4.00 -1.73 13.61
C GLY A 163 -4.62 -1.55 12.24
N VAL A 164 -4.34 -0.40 11.62
CA VAL A 164 -4.65 -0.12 10.22
C VAL A 164 -3.35 0.35 9.56
N VAL A 165 -3.02 -0.24 8.43
CA VAL A 165 -1.93 0.21 7.55
C VAL A 165 -2.58 0.81 6.31
N VAL A 166 -2.24 2.06 6.02
CA VAL A 166 -2.71 2.76 4.82
C VAL A 166 -1.53 2.93 3.88
N VAL A 167 -1.70 2.54 2.62
CA VAL A 167 -0.68 2.67 1.57
C VAL A 167 -1.28 3.50 0.44
N SER A 168 -0.51 4.46 -0.08
CA SER A 168 -0.98 5.28 -1.20
C SER A 168 -0.77 4.58 -2.54
N SER A 169 -1.70 4.81 -3.48
CA SER A 169 -1.60 4.26 -4.83
C SER A 169 -0.34 4.73 -5.57
N GLU A 170 0.11 5.96 -5.32
CA GLU A 170 1.33 6.54 -5.91
C GLU A 170 2.59 5.88 -5.35
N LEU A 171 2.59 5.48 -4.07
CA LEU A 171 3.70 4.76 -3.47
C LEU A 171 3.84 3.38 -4.11
N MET A 172 2.72 2.71 -4.32
CA MET A 172 2.67 1.41 -4.99
C MET A 172 3.10 1.47 -6.46
N GLN A 173 2.89 2.61 -7.13
CA GLN A 173 3.37 2.84 -8.49
C GLN A 173 4.86 3.23 -8.54
N LEU A 174 5.38 3.84 -7.47
CA LEU A 174 6.77 4.29 -7.39
C LEU A 174 7.75 3.17 -7.04
N LEU A 175 7.33 2.24 -6.17
CA LEU A 175 8.20 1.22 -5.57
C LEU A 175 8.07 -0.14 -6.25
N ASP A 176 9.19 -0.86 -6.30
CA ASP A 176 9.19 -2.28 -6.67
C ASP A 176 8.61 -3.14 -5.53
N ASN A 177 8.24 -4.39 -5.81
CA ASN A 177 7.57 -5.27 -4.84
C ASN A 177 8.39 -5.48 -3.55
N ASP A 178 9.71 -5.63 -3.65
CA ASP A 178 10.57 -5.83 -2.48
C ASP A 178 10.82 -4.51 -1.71
N GLU A 179 10.86 -3.38 -2.41
CA GLU A 179 10.94 -2.05 -1.80
C GLU A 179 9.67 -1.73 -1.01
N LEU A 180 8.50 -2.03 -1.58
CA LEU A 180 7.22 -1.90 -0.90
C LEU A 180 7.14 -2.84 0.31
N GLU A 181 7.67 -4.05 0.20
CA GLU A 181 7.82 -4.96 1.35
C GLU A 181 8.64 -4.33 2.48
N GLY A 182 9.75 -3.68 2.13
CA GLY A 182 10.57 -2.94 3.10
C GLY A 182 9.79 -1.85 3.83
N VAL A 183 9.03 -1.03 3.09
CA VAL A 183 8.20 0.04 3.67
C VAL A 183 7.10 -0.53 4.57
N ILE A 184 6.40 -1.57 4.12
CA ILE A 184 5.34 -2.21 4.92
C ILE A 184 5.92 -2.85 6.19
N ALA A 185 7.07 -3.52 6.10
CA ALA A 185 7.75 -4.09 7.26
C ALA A 185 8.11 -3.00 8.29
N HIS A 186 8.50 -1.81 7.84
CA HIS A 186 8.75 -0.64 8.68
C HIS A 186 7.46 -0.15 9.37
N GLU A 187 6.36 0.01 8.63
CA GLU A 187 5.07 0.40 9.20
C GLU A 187 4.52 -0.62 10.22
N LEU A 188 4.69 -1.91 9.94
CA LEU A 188 4.33 -2.98 10.87
C LEU A 188 5.19 -2.96 12.13
N ALA A 189 6.46 -2.54 12.04
CA ALA A 189 7.33 -2.39 13.20
C ALA A 189 6.81 -1.30 14.16
N HIS A 190 6.26 -0.20 13.65
CA HIS A 190 5.62 0.83 14.48
C HIS A 190 4.40 0.29 15.25
N ILE A 191 3.56 -0.53 14.60
CA ILE A 191 2.41 -1.17 15.27
C ILE A 191 2.90 -2.14 16.36
N LYS A 192 3.88 -2.98 16.02
CA LYS A 192 4.47 -3.96 16.95
C LYS A 192 5.01 -3.28 18.21
N ASN A 193 5.72 -2.17 18.02
CA ASN A 193 6.40 -1.47 19.08
C ASN A 193 5.54 -0.41 19.81
N ARG A 194 4.31 -0.17 19.33
CA ARG A 194 3.32 0.73 19.94
C ARG A 194 3.77 2.18 19.99
N ASP A 195 4.34 2.65 18.87
CA ASP A 195 4.94 3.97 18.78
C ASP A 195 3.92 5.08 19.00
N VAL A 196 2.72 4.92 18.44
CA VAL A 196 1.59 5.84 18.65
C VAL A 196 1.28 6.01 20.14
N ILE A 197 1.22 4.90 20.89
CA ILE A 197 0.94 4.95 22.34
C ILE A 197 2.10 5.64 23.07
N THR A 198 3.34 5.32 22.71
CA THR A 198 4.54 5.93 23.30
C THR A 198 4.52 7.46 23.12
N MET A 199 4.16 7.93 21.92
CA MET A 199 4.07 9.35 21.61
C MET A 199 2.91 10.04 22.35
N VAL A 200 1.74 9.40 22.45
CA VAL A 200 0.59 9.92 23.20
C VAL A 200 0.90 10.02 24.70
N VAL A 201 1.55 9.01 25.27
CA VAL A 201 1.99 9.04 26.68
C VAL A 201 3.02 10.16 26.90
N GLY A 202 4.00 10.30 26.00
CA GLY A 202 4.98 11.39 26.07
C GLY A 202 4.32 12.78 26.04
N GLN A 203 3.38 13.00 25.13
CA GLN A 203 2.62 14.25 25.04
C GLN A 203 1.78 14.51 26.31
N SER A 204 1.17 13.46 26.87
CA SER A 204 0.39 13.56 28.11
C SER A 204 1.26 13.96 29.30
N ILE A 205 2.49 13.44 29.38
CA ILE A 205 3.48 13.85 30.39
C ILE A 205 3.86 15.33 30.18
N GLY A 206 4.07 15.77 28.94
CA GLY A 206 4.34 17.18 28.62
C GLY A 206 3.23 18.12 29.10
N MET A 207 1.97 17.74 28.87
CA MET A 207 0.81 18.47 29.39
C MET A 207 0.78 18.51 30.92
N LEU A 208 1.02 17.38 31.59
CA LEU A 208 1.05 17.31 33.05
C LEU A 208 2.15 18.20 33.64
N VAL A 209 3.36 18.14 33.08
CA VAL A 209 4.48 19.00 33.48
C VAL A 209 4.16 20.48 33.27
N GLY A 210 3.52 20.82 32.14
CA GLY A 210 3.02 22.17 31.89
C GLY A 210 2.03 22.63 32.96
N TYR A 211 1.06 21.78 33.35
CA TYR A 211 0.11 22.12 34.42
C TYR A 211 0.79 22.29 35.78
N VAL A 212 1.77 21.43 36.12
CA VAL A 212 2.53 21.58 37.37
C VAL A 212 3.28 22.91 37.39
N ALA A 213 3.95 23.27 36.29
CA ALA A 213 4.65 24.55 36.17
C ALA A 213 3.68 25.75 36.26
N TYR A 214 2.53 25.64 35.59
CA TYR A 214 1.47 26.64 35.64
C TYR A 214 1.00 26.91 37.08
N PHE A 215 0.60 25.86 37.80
CA PHE A 215 0.11 25.98 39.16
C PHE A 215 1.20 26.36 40.15
N ALA A 216 2.43 25.89 39.97
CA ALA A 216 3.56 26.29 40.82
C ALA A 216 3.77 27.82 40.79
N VAL A 217 3.72 28.44 39.61
CA VAL A 217 3.82 29.91 39.49
C VAL A 217 2.60 30.61 40.11
N LEU A 218 1.40 30.09 39.88
CA LEU A 218 0.16 30.69 40.40
C LEU A 218 0.04 30.61 41.93
N PHE A 219 0.53 29.53 42.55
CA PHE A 219 0.53 29.35 44.00
C PHE A 219 1.72 30.02 44.70
N SER A 220 2.77 30.39 43.97
CA SER A 220 3.97 31.03 44.52
C SER A 220 3.91 32.57 44.57
N GLY A 221 2.92 33.21 43.93
CA GLY A 221 2.85 34.66 43.78
C GLY A 221 1.49 35.28 44.13
N GLU A 222 1.43 36.61 44.10
CA GLU A 222 0.16 37.33 44.20
C GLU A 222 -0.72 37.06 42.97
N ARG A 223 -2.03 36.89 43.18
CA ARG A 223 -2.98 36.60 42.10
C ARG A 223 -3.33 37.86 41.30
N ASN A 224 -2.41 38.28 40.43
CA ASN A 224 -2.58 39.42 39.52
C ASN A 224 -2.42 39.00 38.06
N ILE A 225 -2.77 39.86 37.10
CA ILE A 225 -2.71 39.51 35.66
C ILE A 225 -1.28 39.11 35.24
N GLY A 226 -0.26 39.71 35.85
CA GLY A 226 1.15 39.36 35.61
C GLY A 226 1.47 37.91 36.00
N SER A 227 0.96 37.42 37.13
CA SER A 227 1.17 36.04 37.59
C SER A 227 0.53 35.03 36.64
N TRP A 228 -0.64 35.34 36.07
CA TRP A 228 -1.30 34.49 35.07
C TRP A 228 -0.51 34.40 33.76
N LEU A 229 0.01 35.53 33.28
CA LEU A 229 0.88 35.55 32.10
C LEU A 229 2.18 34.77 32.33
N MET A 230 2.83 34.98 33.48
CA MET A 230 4.04 34.24 33.85
C MET A 230 3.79 32.74 34.00
N ALA A 231 2.65 32.34 34.57
CA ALA A 231 2.26 30.93 34.67
C ALA A 231 2.07 30.30 33.28
N MET A 232 1.47 31.04 32.33
CA MET A 232 1.28 30.54 30.96
C MET A 232 2.61 30.39 30.21
N VAL A 233 3.52 31.35 30.36
CA VAL A 233 4.89 31.26 29.81
C VAL A 233 5.64 30.07 30.43
N ALA A 234 5.63 29.93 31.76
CA ALA A 234 6.29 28.83 32.45
C ALA A 234 5.75 27.46 32.02
N SER A 235 4.43 27.32 31.91
CA SER A 235 3.76 26.12 31.38
C SER A 235 4.21 25.79 29.96
N SER A 236 4.24 26.80 29.10
CA SER A 236 4.61 26.65 27.69
C SER A 236 6.07 26.21 27.54
N LEU A 237 6.98 26.83 28.30
CA LEU A 237 8.40 26.46 28.33
C LEU A 237 8.62 25.05 28.87
N ALA A 238 7.92 24.69 29.94
CA ALA A 238 8.01 23.37 30.54
C ALA A 238 7.51 22.28 29.59
N ASN A 239 6.37 22.51 28.92
CA ASN A 239 5.85 21.58 27.91
C ASN A 239 6.78 21.51 26.68
N ALA A 240 7.29 22.64 26.19
CA ALA A 240 8.23 22.69 25.07
C ALA A 240 9.51 21.88 25.36
N LEU A 241 10.02 21.95 26.59
CA LEU A 241 11.18 21.18 27.02
C LEU A 241 10.90 19.67 26.98
N VAL A 242 9.75 19.21 27.47
CA VAL A 242 9.34 17.80 27.35
C VAL A 242 9.19 17.39 25.88
N MET A 243 8.65 18.29 25.06
CA MET A 243 8.42 18.03 23.63
C MET A 243 9.73 17.77 22.88
N VAL A 244 10.84 18.41 23.26
CA VAL A 244 12.17 18.11 22.71
C VAL A 244 12.56 16.65 22.95
N PHE A 245 12.33 16.11 24.14
CA PHE A 245 12.61 14.71 24.44
C PHE A 245 11.69 13.76 23.68
N VAL A 246 10.41 14.09 23.57
CA VAL A 246 9.46 13.26 22.82
C VAL A 246 9.82 13.22 21.33
N LEU A 247 10.24 14.34 20.73
CA LEU A 247 10.75 14.38 19.36
C LEU A 247 12.05 13.56 19.21
N ALA A 248 12.95 13.60 20.20
CA ALA A 248 14.16 12.79 20.19
C ALA A 248 13.84 11.28 20.26
N ILE A 249 12.86 10.88 21.09
CA ILE A 249 12.36 9.51 21.17
C ILE A 249 11.75 9.09 19.83
N SER A 250 10.95 9.95 19.20
CA SER A 250 10.39 9.71 17.87
C SER A 250 11.48 9.35 16.85
N ARG A 251 12.55 10.14 16.77
CA ARG A 251 13.67 9.86 15.86
C ARG A 251 14.41 8.57 16.20
N TYR A 252 14.54 8.24 17.48
CA TYR A 252 15.16 6.98 17.89
C TYR A 252 14.32 5.78 17.46
N ARG A 253 13.00 5.90 17.58
CA ARG A 253 12.00 4.88 17.22
C ARG A 253 12.02 4.53 15.73
N GLU A 254 12.33 5.49 14.86
CA GLU A 254 12.56 5.26 13.43
C GLU A 254 13.70 4.28 13.15
N TYR A 255 14.85 4.46 13.83
CA TYR A 255 15.98 3.54 13.66
C TYR A 255 15.68 2.14 14.20
N VAL A 256 14.84 2.05 15.24
CA VAL A 256 14.37 0.75 15.76
C VAL A 256 13.45 0.09 14.75
N ALA A 257 12.53 0.84 14.15
CA ALA A 257 11.65 0.34 13.10
C ALA A 257 12.42 -0.12 11.86
N ASP A 258 13.43 0.64 11.41
CA ASP A 258 14.34 0.24 10.32
C ASP A 258 15.07 -1.08 10.63
N ALA A 259 15.58 -1.23 11.85
CA ALA A 259 16.29 -2.44 12.26
C ALA A 259 15.35 -3.64 12.41
N ASP A 260 14.11 -3.44 12.83
CA ASP A 260 13.08 -4.47 12.93
C ASP A 260 12.58 -4.90 11.54
N ALA A 261 12.37 -3.95 10.63
CA ALA A 261 12.02 -4.20 9.24
C ALA A 261 13.10 -5.02 8.54
N ARG A 262 14.37 -4.61 8.67
CA ARG A 262 15.55 -5.35 8.18
C ARG A 262 15.58 -6.78 8.69
N ARG A 263 15.27 -6.99 9.98
CA ARG A 263 15.22 -8.33 10.57
C ARG A 263 14.06 -9.17 10.04
N ALA A 264 12.91 -8.55 9.77
CA ALA A 264 11.74 -9.23 9.23
C ALA A 264 11.94 -9.68 7.77
N ILE A 265 12.51 -8.82 6.92
CA ILE A 265 12.74 -9.12 5.49
C ILE A 265 14.10 -9.80 5.22
N GLY A 266 14.97 -9.89 6.23
CA GLY A 266 16.29 -10.53 6.15
C GLY A 266 17.42 -9.66 5.58
N THR A 267 17.12 -8.51 4.98
CA THR A 267 18.09 -7.57 4.39
C THR A 267 17.62 -6.13 4.56
N GLY A 268 18.53 -5.14 4.55
CA GLY A 268 18.15 -3.72 4.65
C GLY A 268 18.01 -3.04 3.29
N GLU A 269 18.47 -3.70 2.22
CA GLU A 269 18.61 -3.08 0.90
C GLU A 269 17.27 -2.66 0.27
N PRO A 270 16.19 -3.45 0.33
CA PRO A 270 14.92 -3.03 -0.27
C PRO A 270 14.36 -1.75 0.37
N LEU A 271 14.42 -1.65 1.70
CA LEU A 271 14.00 -0.44 2.41
C LEU A 271 14.92 0.76 2.10
N ALA A 272 16.22 0.54 1.97
CA ALA A 272 17.17 1.59 1.60
C ALA A 272 16.87 2.17 0.21
N ARG A 273 16.63 1.32 -0.80
CA ARG A 273 16.27 1.77 -2.15
C ARG A 273 14.90 2.46 -2.19
N ALA A 274 13.94 1.97 -1.41
CA ALA A 274 12.65 2.64 -1.25
C ALA A 274 12.82 4.08 -0.76
N LEU A 275 13.62 4.27 0.30
CA LEU A 275 13.93 5.59 0.86
C LEU A 275 14.63 6.50 -0.17
N GLU A 276 15.54 5.96 -0.99
CA GLU A 276 16.18 6.72 -2.07
C GLU A 276 15.18 7.18 -3.14
N LYS A 277 14.28 6.30 -3.59
CA LYS A 277 13.24 6.63 -4.59
C LYS A 277 12.27 7.69 -4.04
N ILE A 278 11.83 7.53 -2.80
CA ILE A 278 10.93 8.48 -2.14
C ILE A 278 11.59 9.85 -1.97
N SER A 279 12.86 9.89 -1.54
CA SER A 279 13.62 11.14 -1.37
C SER A 279 13.79 11.89 -2.69
N ARG A 280 14.15 11.18 -3.77
CA ARG A 280 14.30 11.78 -5.12
C ARG A 280 12.96 12.29 -5.67
N GLY A 281 11.87 11.58 -5.41
CA GLY A 281 10.53 12.00 -5.81
C GLY A 281 10.04 13.27 -5.11
N ALA A 282 10.54 13.53 -3.90
CA ALA A 282 10.26 14.75 -3.13
C ALA A 282 11.07 15.96 -3.66
N GLU A 283 12.38 15.79 -3.88
CA GLU A 283 13.27 16.86 -4.39
C GLU A 283 12.83 17.38 -5.78
N GLY A 284 12.35 16.49 -6.66
CA GLY A 284 11.85 16.88 -7.99
C GLY A 284 10.56 17.71 -7.97
N ARG A 285 9.82 17.72 -6.86
CA ARG A 285 8.58 18.48 -6.67
C ARG A 285 8.78 19.84 -5.98
N GLU A 286 9.88 20.02 -5.25
CA GLU A 286 10.22 21.30 -4.59
C GLU A 286 10.55 22.41 -5.61
N SER A 287 11.07 22.07 -6.79
CA SER A 287 11.51 23.06 -7.80
C SER A 287 10.37 23.76 -8.56
N ALA A 288 9.10 23.52 -8.22
CA ALA A 288 7.92 23.99 -8.97
C ALA A 288 7.03 25.01 -8.22
N VAL A 289 7.48 25.60 -7.11
CA VAL A 289 6.66 26.53 -6.31
C VAL A 289 7.30 27.92 -6.24
N ASP A 290 6.59 28.90 -6.79
CA ASP A 290 6.90 30.33 -6.73
C ASP A 290 6.69 30.88 -5.31
N ASP A 291 7.69 31.61 -4.80
CA ASP A 291 7.83 32.07 -3.40
C ASP A 291 6.76 33.07 -2.94
N SER A 292 5.85 33.48 -3.82
CA SER A 292 4.97 34.64 -3.63
C SER A 292 3.64 34.35 -2.91
N MET A 293 3.29 33.08 -2.61
CA MET A 293 1.98 32.72 -2.03
C MET A 293 1.99 32.20 -0.58
N ASN A 294 3.12 32.27 0.14
CA ASN A 294 3.28 31.63 1.46
C ASN A 294 2.53 32.29 2.64
N ALA A 295 1.86 33.44 2.44
CA ALA A 295 1.23 34.17 3.56
C ALA A 295 -0.28 33.88 3.76
N LEU A 296 -0.96 33.19 2.83
CA LEU A 296 -2.44 33.14 2.80
C LEU A 296 -3.07 31.75 2.75
N CYS A 297 -2.30 30.66 2.82
CA CYS A 297 -2.84 29.31 2.72
C CYS A 297 -2.71 28.52 4.03
N ILE A 298 -3.51 28.86 5.04
CA ILE A 298 -3.82 27.97 6.17
C ILE A 298 -4.67 26.75 5.71
N PHE A 299 -5.14 26.74 4.46
CA PHE A 299 -5.99 25.69 3.87
C PHE A 299 -5.31 24.76 2.85
N ASN A 300 -4.01 24.91 2.56
CA ASN A 300 -3.28 23.89 1.80
C ASN A 300 -2.55 22.94 2.78
N ALA A 301 -3.34 22.18 3.52
CA ALA A 301 -2.84 21.15 4.44
C ALA A 301 -2.10 20.02 3.71
N ASP A 302 -2.23 19.89 2.38
CA ASP A 302 -1.72 18.73 1.64
C ASP A 302 -0.22 18.78 1.32
N LYS A 303 0.39 19.98 1.23
CA LYS A 303 1.83 20.14 0.92
C LYS A 303 2.71 20.22 2.17
N GLY A 304 2.22 20.93 3.20
CA GLY A 304 2.94 21.10 4.47
C GLY A 304 2.89 19.88 5.39
N LEU A 305 1.96 18.93 5.18
CA LEU A 305 1.91 17.69 5.94
C LEU A 305 3.05 16.73 5.54
N PHE A 306 3.40 16.69 4.25
CA PHE A 306 4.48 15.84 3.74
C PHE A 306 5.85 16.32 4.23
N GLU A 307 6.14 17.62 4.15
CA GLU A 307 7.35 18.24 4.72
C GLU A 307 7.42 18.13 6.26
N LYS A 308 6.28 18.26 6.95
CA LYS A 308 6.20 18.07 8.42
C LYS A 308 6.35 16.62 8.84
N LEU A 309 5.86 15.67 8.05
CA LEU A 309 6.06 14.24 8.30
C LEU A 309 7.52 13.89 8.04
N PHE A 310 8.11 14.24 6.88
CA PHE A 310 9.52 13.98 6.58
C PHE A 310 10.52 14.71 7.50
N SER A 311 10.23 15.94 7.95
CA SER A 311 11.08 16.65 8.91
C SER A 311 11.04 16.07 10.33
N THR A 312 10.06 15.22 10.64
CA THR A 312 10.02 14.47 11.90
C THR A 312 10.86 13.19 11.88
N HIS A 313 11.25 12.70 10.70
CA HIS A 313 12.15 11.56 10.55
C HIS A 313 13.63 12.00 10.65
N PRO A 314 14.53 11.11 11.11
CA PRO A 314 15.96 11.36 11.03
C PRO A 314 16.43 11.46 9.56
N PRO A 315 17.60 12.07 9.29
CA PRO A 315 18.10 12.27 7.93
C PRO A 315 18.11 10.96 7.15
N THR A 316 17.47 10.95 5.97
CA THR A 316 17.31 9.76 5.12
C THR A 316 18.64 9.06 4.86
N GLU A 317 19.69 9.83 4.60
CA GLU A 317 21.05 9.32 4.38
C GLU A 317 21.59 8.48 5.55
N LYS A 318 21.32 8.90 6.80
CA LYS A 318 21.75 8.16 7.99
C LYS A 318 20.97 6.86 8.17
N ARG A 319 19.69 6.84 7.76
CA ARG A 319 18.87 5.62 7.78
C ARG A 319 19.38 4.62 6.75
N ILE A 320 19.62 5.09 5.51
CA ILE A 320 20.18 4.29 4.42
C ILE A 320 21.53 3.68 4.82
N GLN A 321 22.43 4.48 5.38
CA GLN A 321 23.74 4.00 5.84
C GLN A 321 23.62 2.87 6.87
N ARG A 322 22.68 2.97 7.82
CA ARG A 322 22.45 1.95 8.86
C ARG A 322 21.74 0.70 8.34
N LEU A 323 20.91 0.83 7.31
CA LEU A 323 20.27 -0.32 6.67
C LEU A 323 21.26 -1.17 5.89
N ARG A 324 22.32 -0.55 5.35
CA ARG A 324 23.38 -1.20 4.57
C ARG A 324 24.58 -1.68 5.38
N SER A 325 24.64 -1.38 6.68
CA SER A 325 25.70 -1.82 7.61
C SER A 325 25.36 -3.14 8.28
#